data_AF-A0A2V9TV92-F1
#
_entry.id   AF-A0A2V9TV92-F1
#
_cell.length_a   1.000
_cell.length_b   1.000
_cell.length_c   1.000
_cell.angle_alpha   90.00
_cell.angle_beta   90.00
_cell.angle_gamma   90.00
#
_symmetry.space_group_name_H-M   'P 1'
#
loop_
_entity.id
_entity.type
_entity.pdbx_description
1 polymer ?
#
loop_
_entity_poly.entity_id
_entity_poly.type
_entity_poly.pdbx_seq_one_letter_code
_entity_poly.pdbx_strand_id
1 'polypeptide(L)' 'MTNTKFVVKVKRGDANAPMYVQRVDPTPILMTSNRKKALVMGKFMAEDAVNSLQTSRCNPELVSVRVNA' A
#
# COMPACT_ATOMS: atom_id res chain seq x y z
N MET A 1 1.74 -21.84 0.53
CA MET A 1 0.69 -20.91 0.05
C MET A 1 1.35 -19.54 -0.10
N THR A 2 1.58 -19.05 -1.31
CA THR A 2 2.25 -17.75 -1.54
C THR A 2 1.20 -16.64 -1.48
N ASN A 3 1.35 -15.72 -0.52
CA ASN A 3 0.48 -14.57 -0.36
C ASN A 3 1.13 -13.38 -1.07
N THR A 4 0.39 -12.72 -1.96
CA THR A 4 0.85 -11.47 -2.58
C THR A 4 0.42 -10.32 -1.68
N LYS A 5 1.38 -9.53 -1.21
CA LYS A 5 1.10 -8.30 -0.46
C LYS A 5 1.49 -7.08 -1.31
N PHE A 6 0.66 -6.05 -1.27
CA PHE A 6 0.96 -4.76 -1.86
C PHE A 6 1.48 -3.84 -0.76
N VAL A 7 2.69 -3.33 -0.92
CA VAL A 7 3.33 -2.46 0.07
C VAL A 7 3.62 -1.11 -0.60
N VAL A 8 3.29 -0.03 0.09
CA VAL A 8 3.60 1.33 -0.36
C VAL A 8 4.90 1.76 0.31
N LYS A 9 5.91 2.04 -0.50
CA LYS A 9 7.21 2.56 -0.03
C LYS A 9 7.26 4.05 -0.29
N VAL A 10 7.52 4.85 0.75
CA VAL A 10 7.66 6.30 0.61
C VAL A 10 9.14 6.67 0.63
N LYS A 11 9.61 7.38 -0.40
CA LYS A 11 10.91 8.07 -0.39
C LYS A 11 10.67 9.54 -0.05
N ARG A 12 11.22 10.00 1.07
CA ARG A 12 11.17 11.41 1.48
C ARG A 12 12.52 12.06 1.13
N GLY A 13 12.49 13.22 0.46
CA GLY A 13 13.69 13.84 -0.13
C GLY A 13 14.82 14.14 0.86
N ASP A 14 14.48 14.32 2.14
CA ASP A 14 15.38 14.87 3.16
C ASP A 14 15.71 13.88 4.30
N ALA A 15 15.15 12.66 4.28
CA ALA A 15 15.33 11.68 5.37
C ALA A 15 15.87 10.33 4.85
N ASN A 16 16.99 9.89 5.42
CA ASN A 16 17.69 8.64 5.06
C ASN A 16 16.96 7.33 5.48
N ALA A 17 15.76 7.41 6.06
CA ALA A 17 15.03 6.25 6.56
C ALA A 17 13.70 6.04 5.81
N PRO A 18 13.36 4.81 5.38
CA PRO A 18 12.06 4.52 4.78
C PRO A 18 10.95 4.71 5.83
N MET A 19 9.94 5.50 5.48
CA MET A 19 8.72 5.64 6.28
C MET A 19 7.66 4.64 5.80
N TYR A 20 6.97 4.02 6.76
CA TYR A 20 5.86 3.11 6.52
C TYR A 20 4.54 3.80 6.84
N VAL A 21 3.52 3.53 6.03
CA VAL A 21 2.23 4.24 6.08
C VAL A 21 1.27 3.49 7.00
N GLN A 22 0.65 4.21 7.93
CA GLN A 22 -0.48 3.71 8.72
C GLN A 22 -1.75 4.42 8.26
N ARG A 23 -2.77 3.65 7.86
CA ARG A 23 -4.07 4.20 7.45
C ARG A 23 -4.83 4.66 8.71
N VAL A 24 -5.16 5.95 8.77
CA VAL A 24 -5.89 6.58 9.89
C VAL A 24 -7.40 6.69 9.61
N ASP A 25 -7.80 6.40 8.37
CA ASP A 25 -9.16 6.60 7.86
C ASP A 25 -10.17 5.60 8.50
N PRO A 26 -11.31 6.06 9.05
CA PRO A 26 -12.26 5.22 9.80
C PRO A 26 -13.24 4.43 8.91
N THR A 27 -13.07 4.46 7.58
CA THR A 27 -13.97 3.75 6.67
C THR A 27 -13.82 2.23 6.78
N PRO A 28 -14.91 1.46 6.95
CA PRO A 28 -14.83 0.01 7.02
C PRO A 28 -14.26 -0.57 5.72
N ILE A 29 -13.19 -1.36 5.83
CA ILE A 29 -12.68 -2.13 4.69
C ILE A 29 -13.69 -3.25 4.42
N LEU A 30 -14.33 -3.23 3.25
CA LEU A 30 -15.20 -4.31 2.82
C LEU A 30 -14.39 -5.61 2.70
N MET A 31 -14.77 -6.62 3.46
CA MET A 31 -14.12 -7.93 3.45
C MET A 31 -14.67 -8.81 2.32
N THR A 32 -13.85 -9.68 1.75
CA THR A 32 -14.29 -10.66 0.76
C THR A 32 -13.53 -11.97 0.89
N SER A 33 -14.24 -13.09 0.71
CA SER A 33 -13.64 -14.43 0.61
C SER A 33 -13.16 -14.76 -0.81
N ASN A 34 -13.51 -13.94 -1.81
CA ASN A 34 -13.07 -14.14 -3.18
C ASN A 34 -11.63 -13.62 -3.38
N ARG A 35 -10.68 -14.53 -3.58
CA ARG A 35 -9.25 -14.21 -3.75
C ARG A 35 -8.98 -13.21 -4.88
N LYS A 36 -9.63 -13.35 -6.05
CA LYS A 36 -9.39 -12.43 -7.18
C LYS A 36 -9.87 -11.02 -6.83
N LYS A 37 -11.04 -10.93 -6.19
CA LYS A 37 -11.59 -9.65 -5.71
C LYS A 37 -10.68 -9.02 -4.65
N ALA A 38 -10.18 -9.80 -3.69
CA ALA A 38 -9.27 -9.34 -2.65
C ALA A 38 -7.97 -8.75 -3.24
N LEU A 39 -7.39 -9.36 -4.27
CA LEU A 39 -6.19 -8.85 -4.93
C LEU A 39 -6.43 -7.50 -5.62
N VAL A 40 -7.56 -7.35 -6.33
CA VAL A 40 -7.94 -6.10 -7.00
C VAL A 40 -8.21 -4.99 -5.97
N MET A 41 -8.96 -5.30 -4.91
CA MET A 41 -9.23 -4.35 -3.81
C MET A 41 -7.95 -3.91 -3.12
N GLY A 42 -7.02 -4.83 -2.85
CA GLY A 42 -5.72 -4.53 -2.26
C GLY A 42 -4.86 -3.62 -3.15
N LYS A 43 -4.86 -3.83 -4.48
CA LYS A 43 -4.16 -2.97 -5.43
C LYS A 43 -4.72 -1.55 -5.42
N PHE A 44 -6.04 -1.39 -5.56
CA PHE A 44 -6.67 -0.07 -5.56
C PHE A 44 -6.43 0.69 -4.26
N MET A 45 -6.50 0.01 -3.12
CA MET A 45 -6.22 0.62 -1.83
C MET A 45 -4.77 1.09 -1.71
N ALA A 46 -3.83 0.31 -2.24
CA ALA A 46 -2.42 0.69 -2.24
C ALA A 46 -2.14 1.85 -3.21
N GLU A 47 -2.82 1.94 -4.35
CA GLU A 47 -2.76 3.07 -5.28
C GLU A 47 -3.34 4.35 -4.67
N ASP A 48 -4.49 4.26 -4.01
CA ASP A 48 -5.11 5.37 -3.30
C ASP A 48 -4.21 5.93 -2.19
N ALA A 49 -3.54 5.04 -1.45
CA ALA A 49 -2.54 5.42 -0.46
C ALA A 49 -1.33 6.12 -1.11
N VAL A 50 -0.81 5.64 -2.24
CA VAL A 50 0.28 6.30 -2.98
C VAL A 50 -0.14 7.72 -3.38
N ASN A 51 -1.32 7.89 -3.95
CA ASN A 51 -1.82 9.21 -4.36
C ASN A 51 -1.97 10.16 -3.17
N SER A 52 -2.48 9.66 -2.05
CA SER A 52 -2.66 10.45 -0.82
C SER A 52 -1.33 10.92 -0.19
N LEU A 53 -0.25 10.18 -0.42
CA LEU A 53 1.09 10.47 0.12
C LEU A 53 1.95 11.31 -0.83
N GLN A 54 1.53 11.47 -2.08
CA GLN A 54 2.25 12.22 -3.07
C GLN A 54 2.19 13.71 -2.71
N THR A 55 3.35 14.25 -2.31
CA THR A 55 3.52 15.67 -1.96
C THR A 55 4.81 16.17 -2.60
N SER A 56 5.08 17.48 -2.57
CA SER A 56 6.31 18.04 -3.16
C SER A 56 7.60 17.47 -2.55
N ARG A 57 7.54 16.88 -1.35
CA ARG A 57 8.70 16.33 -0.61
C ARG A 57 8.71 14.81 -0.51
N CYS A 58 7.62 14.14 -0.92
CA CYS A 58 7.48 12.68 -0.83
C CYS A 58 7.10 12.11 -2.19
N ASN A 59 7.92 11.17 -2.66
CA ASN A 59 7.65 10.43 -3.90
C ASN A 59 7.37 8.95 -3.55
N PRO A 60 6.10 8.60 -3.31
CA PRO A 60 5.71 7.23 -3.00
C PRO A 60 5.73 6.32 -4.23
N GLU A 61 6.16 5.08 -4.05
CA GLU A 61 6.23 4.06 -5.08
C GLU A 61 5.46 2.81 -4.63
N LEU A 62 4.61 2.28 -5.51
CA LEU A 62 3.90 1.03 -5.27
C LEU A 62 4.78 -0.16 -5.67
N VAL A 63 5.07 -1.04 -4.72
CA VAL A 63 5.90 -2.24 -4.98
C VAL A 63 5.13 -3.51 -4.63
N SER A 64 5.06 -4.45 -5.57
CA SER A 64 4.50 -5.77 -5.32
C SER A 64 5.54 -6.66 -4.64
N VAL A 65 5.22 -7.20 -3.47
CA VAL A 65 6.13 -8.11 -2.75
C VAL A 65 5.47 -9.49 -2.63
N ARG A 66 6.19 -10.52 -3.07
CA ARG A 66 5.82 -11.92 -2.81
C ARG A 66 6.29 -12.25 -1.40
N VAL A 67 5.36 -12.66 -0.53
CA VAL A 67 5.70 -13.16 0.80
C VAL A 67 5.35 -14.64 0.91
N ASN A 68 6.27 -15.38 1.50
CA ASN A 68 5.99 -16.73 1.98
C ASN A 68 5.13 -16.61 3.25
N ALA A 69 4.19 -17.54 3.41
CA ALA A 69 3.26 -17.56 4.54
C ALA A 69 3.99 -17.80 5.87
#